data_AF-A0A8X7Q1S9-F1
#
_entry.id   AF-A0A8X7Q1S9-F1
#
_cell.length_a   1.000
_cell.length_b   1.000
_cell.length_c   1.000
_cell.angle_alpha   90.00
_cell.angle_beta   90.00
_cell.angle_gamma   90.00
#
_symmetry.space_group_name_H-M   'P 1'
#
loop_
_entity.id
_entity.type
_entity.pdbx_description
1 polymer ?
#
loop_
_entity_poly.entity_id
_entity_poly.type
_entity_poly.pdbx_seq_one_letter_code
_entity_poly.pdbx_strand_id
1 'polypeptide(L)'
;MVKKLSESAVNQSPVDLSKALFWLTASILFRVALGQNFYESKFIDKEKIEELVFEAETALGSFTCSDFFPVAGLGWLVDRLSGQHKRLNDVFLKLDDLFQRVIDDHLRPGRTKEHEDIIDAMLDVLHKQGENDSLNLTG
;
A
#
# COMPACT_ATOMS: atom_id res chain seq x y z
N MET A 1 -11.85 -15.94 -5.03
CA MET A 1 -10.69 -16.60 -5.66
C MET A 1 -10.95 -18.08 -5.94
N VAL A 2 -11.24 -18.91 -4.92
CA VAL A 2 -11.46 -20.37 -5.07
C VAL A 2 -12.49 -20.72 -6.14
N LYS A 3 -13.63 -20.01 -6.17
CA LYS A 3 -14.67 -20.22 -7.19
C LYS A 3 -14.16 -19.99 -8.62
N LYS A 4 -13.46 -18.87 -8.87
CA LYS A 4 -12.85 -18.57 -10.18
C LYS A 4 -11.78 -19.60 -10.58
N LEU A 5 -10.92 -20.01 -9.64
CA LEU A 5 -9.91 -21.04 -9.89
C LEU A 5 -10.55 -22.39 -10.23
N SER A 6 -11.61 -22.77 -9.50
CA SER A 6 -12.39 -23.98 -9.78
C SER A 6 -13.07 -23.92 -11.14
N GLU A 7 -13.66 -22.79 -11.53
CA GLU A 7 -14.29 -22.59 -12.83
C GLU A 7 -13.26 -22.67 -13.98
N SER A 8 -12.09 -22.03 -13.83
CA SER A 8 -11.01 -22.14 -14.81
C SER A 8 -10.42 -23.54 -14.91
N ALA A 9 -10.32 -24.27 -13.80
CA ALA A 9 -9.87 -25.67 -13.80
C ALA A 9 -10.84 -26.59 -14.54
N VAL A 10 -12.15 -26.38 -14.35
CA VAL A 10 -13.21 -27.09 -15.09
C VAL A 10 -13.13 -26.77 -16.59
N ASN A 11 -12.86 -25.51 -16.94
CA ASN A 11 -12.74 -25.06 -18.33
C ASN A 11 -11.36 -25.33 -18.95
N GLN A 12 -10.43 -25.96 -18.21
CA GLN A 12 -9.02 -26.18 -18.60
C GLN A 12 -8.32 -24.92 -19.14
N SER A 13 -8.75 -23.74 -18.69
CA SER A 13 -8.18 -22.47 -19.13
C SER A 13 -6.91 -22.15 -18.32
N PRO A 14 -5.81 -21.69 -18.94
CA PRO A 14 -4.64 -21.22 -18.20
C PRO A 14 -5.03 -20.11 -17.22
N VAL A 15 -4.53 -20.18 -15.99
CA VAL A 15 -4.70 -19.12 -14.98
C VAL A 15 -3.35 -18.59 -14.57
N ASP A 16 -3.22 -17.27 -14.55
CA ASP A 16 -2.07 -16.61 -13.94
C ASP A 16 -2.22 -16.63 -12.41
N LEU A 17 -1.51 -17.56 -11.78
CA LEU A 17 -1.50 -17.73 -10.33
C LEU A 17 -0.80 -16.57 -9.61
N SER A 18 0.20 -15.95 -10.24
CA SER A 18 0.91 -14.80 -9.66
C SER A 18 -0.06 -13.63 -9.50
N LYS A 19 -0.78 -13.31 -10.59
CA LYS A 19 -1.81 -12.28 -10.59
C LYS A 19 -2.96 -12.62 -9.64
N ALA A 20 -3.40 -13.88 -9.59
CA ALA A 20 -4.46 -14.30 -8.67
C ALA A 20 -4.05 -14.14 -7.19
N LEU A 21 -2.81 -14.51 -6.84
CA LEU A 21 -2.29 -14.38 -5.49
C LEU A 21 -2.07 -12.91 -5.11
N PHE A 22 -1.56 -12.09 -6.04
CA PHE A 22 -1.41 -10.65 -5.85
C PHE A 22 -2.74 -10.00 -5.46
N TRP A 23 -3.81 -10.23 -6.23
CA TRP A 23 -5.11 -9.66 -5.93
C TRP A 23 -5.69 -10.17 -4.61
N LEU A 24 -5.43 -11.43 -4.24
CA LEU A 24 -5.85 -11.96 -2.95
C LEU A 24 -5.15 -11.23 -1.81
N THR A 25 -3.82 -11.13 -1.87
CA THR A 25 -3.02 -10.45 -0.85
C THR A 25 -3.43 -8.99 -0.73
N ALA A 26 -3.59 -8.28 -1.85
CA ALA A 26 -4.10 -6.92 -1.85
C ALA A 26 -5.49 -6.84 -1.20
N SER A 27 -6.41 -7.74 -1.57
CA SER A 27 -7.76 -7.73 -0.98
C SER A 27 -7.76 -7.91 0.54
N ILE A 28 -6.90 -8.80 1.06
CA ILE A 28 -6.76 -9.01 2.51
C ILE A 28 -6.17 -7.77 3.16
N LEU A 29 -5.06 -7.24 2.62
CA LEU A 29 -4.37 -6.08 3.16
C LEU A 29 -5.31 -4.87 3.23
N PHE A 30 -6.03 -4.56 2.14
CA PHE A 30 -6.93 -3.42 2.10
C PHE A 30 -8.10 -3.55 3.08
N ARG A 31 -8.61 -4.77 3.27
CA ARG A 31 -9.69 -5.01 4.23
C ARG A 31 -9.22 -4.89 5.68
N VAL A 32 -8.05 -5.44 6.00
CA VAL A 32 -7.53 -5.46 7.38
C VAL A 32 -6.91 -4.11 7.75
N ALA A 33 -6.12 -3.53 6.86
CA ALA A 33 -5.40 -2.30 7.15
C ALA A 33 -6.30 -1.08 7.03
N LEU A 34 -7.13 -1.00 5.98
CA LEU A 34 -7.86 0.23 5.61
C LEU A 34 -9.38 0.10 5.77
N GLY A 35 -9.90 -1.06 6.18
CA GLY A 35 -11.34 -1.32 6.23
C GLY A 35 -12.04 -1.28 4.88
N GLN A 36 -11.30 -1.24 3.76
CA GLN A 36 -11.86 -1.06 2.41
C GLN A 36 -11.97 -2.41 1.70
N ASN A 37 -13.11 -2.64 1.04
CA ASN A 37 -13.20 -3.72 0.06
C ASN A 37 -12.42 -3.30 -1.19
N PHE A 38 -11.31 -3.99 -1.46
CA PHE A 38 -10.44 -3.72 -2.59
C PHE A 38 -11.17 -3.64 -3.94
N TYR A 39 -12.20 -4.47 -4.16
CA TYR A 39 -12.91 -4.50 -5.44
C TYR A 39 -13.95 -3.38 -5.62
N GLU A 40 -14.40 -2.77 -4.52
CA GLU A 40 -15.47 -1.77 -4.45
C GLU A 40 -14.96 -0.39 -3.99
N SER A 41 -13.70 -0.31 -3.60
CA SER A 41 -13.07 0.92 -3.13
C SER A 41 -13.07 1.97 -4.23
N LYS A 42 -13.61 3.15 -3.90
CA LYS A 42 -13.59 4.32 -4.78
C LYS A 42 -12.23 5.01 -4.81
N PHE A 43 -11.35 4.65 -3.87
CA PHE A 43 -10.03 5.25 -3.72
C PHE A 43 -8.97 4.54 -4.57
N ILE A 44 -9.27 3.34 -5.07
CA ILE A 44 -8.31 2.47 -5.73
C ILE A 44 -8.72 2.23 -7.17
N ASP A 45 -7.83 2.59 -8.06
CA ASP A 45 -7.84 2.17 -9.46
C ASP A 45 -6.96 0.90 -9.54
N LYS A 46 -7.55 -0.21 -9.99
CA LYS A 46 -6.92 -1.54 -9.91
C LYS A 46 -5.68 -1.63 -10.79
N GLU A 47 -5.76 -1.06 -11.98
CA GLU A 47 -4.65 -1.00 -12.91
C GLU A 47 -3.52 -0.14 -12.33
N LYS A 48 -3.86 1.01 -11.71
CA LYS A 48 -2.86 1.87 -11.09
C LYS A 48 -2.22 1.28 -9.85
N ILE A 49 -2.96 0.56 -8.99
CA ILE A 49 -2.37 -0.01 -7.77
C ILE A 49 -1.46 -1.20 -8.08
N GLU A 50 -1.79 -2.02 -9.09
CA GLU A 50 -0.90 -3.07 -9.59
C GLU A 50 0.40 -2.46 -10.13
N GLU A 51 0.30 -1.41 -10.95
CA GLU A 51 1.46 -0.66 -11.45
C GLU A 51 2.28 -0.05 -10.30
N LEU A 52 1.62 0.56 -9.32
CA LEU A 52 2.26 1.25 -8.21
C LEU A 52 3.02 0.27 -7.29
N VAL A 53 2.42 -0.89 -6.97
CA VAL A 53 3.12 -1.93 -6.19
C VAL A 53 4.28 -2.52 -6.97
N PHE A 54 4.12 -2.78 -8.27
CA PHE A 54 5.22 -3.25 -9.10
C PHE A 54 6.35 -2.23 -9.23
N GLU A 55 6.00 -0.94 -9.34
CA GLU A 55 6.94 0.17 -9.39
C GLU A 55 7.73 0.26 -8.08
N ALA A 56 7.04 0.11 -6.94
CA ALA A 56 7.61 0.06 -5.60
C ALA A 56 8.56 -1.13 -5.40
N GLU A 57 8.12 -2.36 -5.72
CA GLU A 57 8.93 -3.57 -5.62
C GLU A 57 10.20 -3.49 -6.47
N THR A 58 10.08 -2.97 -7.69
CA THR A 58 11.24 -2.78 -8.58
C THR A 58 12.20 -1.73 -8.03
N ALA A 59 11.70 -0.63 -7.48
CA ALA A 59 12.52 0.41 -6.87
C ALA A 59 13.25 -0.11 -5.63
N LEU A 60 12.53 -0.82 -4.75
CA LEU A 60 13.09 -1.47 -3.55
C LEU A 60 14.14 -2.53 -3.92
N GLY A 61 13.84 -3.42 -4.87
CA GLY A 61 14.78 -4.46 -5.32
C GLY A 61 16.03 -3.88 -5.97
N SER A 62 15.91 -2.79 -6.73
CA SER A 62 17.05 -2.09 -7.32
C SER A 62 17.92 -1.43 -6.26
N PHE A 63 17.30 -0.81 -5.25
CA PHE A 63 17.99 -0.20 -4.12
C PHE A 63 18.74 -1.25 -3.30
N THR A 64 18.08 -2.34 -2.90
CA THR A 64 18.70 -3.43 -2.13
C THR A 64 19.86 -4.11 -2.87
N CYS A 65 19.76 -4.31 -4.19
CA CYS A 65 20.85 -4.88 -4.98
C CYS A 65 22.06 -3.93 -5.07
N SER A 66 21.80 -2.62 -5.22
CA SER A 66 22.84 -1.59 -5.30
C SER A 66 23.58 -1.37 -3.97
N ASP A 67 22.86 -1.41 -2.84
CA ASP A 67 23.46 -1.25 -1.51
C ASP A 67 24.35 -2.44 -1.12
N PHE A 68 24.03 -3.64 -1.64
CA PHE A 68 24.77 -4.87 -1.34
C PHE A 68 25.97 -5.13 -2.27
N PHE A 69 25.97 -4.55 -3.48
CA PHE A 69 27.05 -4.71 -4.48
C PHE A 69 27.63 -3.36 -4.96
N PRO A 70 28.34 -2.60 -4.09
CA PRO A 70 28.83 -1.25 -4.40
C PRO A 70 30.06 -1.19 -5.35
N VAL A 71 30.52 -2.29 -5.93
CA VAL A 71 31.91 -2.42 -6.43
C VAL A 71 32.14 -2.18 -7.93
N ALA A 72 31.16 -1.68 -8.70
CA ALA A 72 31.34 -1.39 -10.12
C ALA A 72 30.93 0.05 -10.48
N GLY A 73 31.91 0.93 -10.72
CA GLY A 73 31.76 2.22 -11.42
C GLY A 73 30.87 3.28 -10.74
N LEU A 74 31.47 4.16 -9.92
CA LEU A 74 30.74 5.18 -9.16
C LEU A 74 29.95 6.21 -10.01
N GLY A 75 30.35 6.48 -11.27
CA GLY A 75 29.69 7.49 -12.11
C GLY A 75 28.31 7.10 -12.65
N TRP A 76 28.19 5.92 -13.28
CA TRP A 76 26.90 5.41 -13.78
C TRP A 76 25.98 4.96 -12.64
N LEU A 77 26.57 4.54 -11.51
CA LEU A 77 25.82 4.10 -10.34
C LEU A 77 25.17 5.29 -9.62
N VAL A 78 25.85 6.43 -9.48
CA VAL A 78 25.25 7.65 -8.92
C VAL A 78 24.13 8.21 -9.80
N ASP A 79 24.30 8.19 -11.13
CA ASP A 79 23.23 8.60 -12.07
C ASP A 79 22.01 7.66 -11.98
N ARG A 80 22.26 6.33 -11.89
CA ARG A 80 21.22 5.34 -11.67
C ARG A 80 20.53 5.53 -10.32
N LEU A 81 21.29 5.77 -9.24
CA LEU A 81 20.75 6.05 -7.90
C LEU A 81 19.88 7.30 -7.90
N SER A 82 20.33 8.39 -8.54
CA SER A 82 19.54 9.62 -8.67
C SER A 82 18.22 9.36 -9.41
N GLY A 83 18.26 8.59 -10.51
CA GLY A 83 17.07 8.17 -11.23
C GLY A 83 16.14 7.25 -10.42
N GLN A 84 16.70 6.30 -9.66
CA GLN A 84 15.91 5.45 -8.75
C GLN A 84 15.30 6.24 -7.60
N HIS A 85 16.02 7.21 -7.06
CA HIS A 85 15.54 8.04 -5.96
C HIS A 85 14.36 8.92 -6.40
N LYS A 86 14.40 9.43 -7.64
CA LYS A 86 13.26 10.13 -8.23
C LYS A 86 12.05 9.22 -8.38
N ARG A 87 12.25 8.01 -8.92
CA ARG A 87 11.17 7.03 -9.11
C ARG A 87 10.57 6.57 -7.77
N LEU A 88 11.41 6.33 -6.77
CA LEU A 88 10.99 5.99 -5.42
C LEU A 88 10.17 7.13 -4.79
N ASN A 89 10.63 8.38 -4.96
CA ASN A 89 9.89 9.55 -4.50
C ASN A 89 8.52 9.67 -5.16
N ASP A 90 8.42 9.43 -6.48
CA ASP A 90 7.15 9.46 -7.19
C ASP A 90 6.18 8.37 -6.69
N VAL A 91 6.68 7.17 -6.40
CA VAL A 91 5.90 6.09 -5.75
C VAL A 91 5.43 6.50 -4.36
N PHE A 92 6.31 7.07 -3.53
CA PHE A 92 5.94 7.54 -2.19
C PHE A 92 4.86 8.61 -2.23
N LEU A 93 4.94 9.57 -3.15
CA LEU A 93 3.90 10.59 -3.32
C LEU A 93 2.55 10.00 -3.70
N LYS A 94 2.52 8.99 -4.58
CA LYS A 94 1.27 8.31 -4.95
C LYS A 94 0.69 7.51 -3.77
N LEU A 95 1.54 6.85 -2.96
CA LEU A 95 1.11 6.16 -1.75
C LEU A 95 0.58 7.16 -0.70
N ASP A 96 1.25 8.29 -0.52
CA ASP A 96 0.83 9.33 0.41
C ASP A 96 -0.55 9.88 0.05
N ASP A 97 -0.80 10.22 -1.22
CA ASP A 97 -2.13 10.64 -1.70
C ASP A 97 -3.20 9.56 -1.49
N LEU A 98 -2.88 8.28 -1.69
CA LEU A 98 -3.78 7.18 -1.38
C LEU A 98 -4.11 7.12 0.11
N PHE A 99 -3.10 7.15 0.98
CA PHE A 99 -3.30 7.07 2.43
C PHE A 99 -4.02 8.28 2.99
N GLN A 100 -3.72 9.49 2.51
CA GLN A 100 -4.43 10.71 2.90
C GLN A 100 -5.93 10.58 2.61
N ARG A 101 -6.32 10.15 1.41
CA ARG A 101 -7.73 9.94 1.07
C ARG A 101 -8.41 8.89 1.94
N VAL A 102 -7.68 7.84 2.31
CA VAL A 102 -8.18 6.81 3.21
C VAL A 102 -8.36 7.38 4.61
N ILE A 103 -7.38 8.08 5.16
CA ILE A 103 -7.46 8.71 6.48
C ILE A 103 -8.61 9.72 6.53
N ASP A 104 -8.73 10.58 5.51
CA ASP A 104 -9.83 11.53 5.38
C ASP A 104 -11.19 10.81 5.44
N ASP A 105 -11.33 9.66 4.77
CA ASP A 105 -12.56 8.87 4.83
C ASP A 105 -12.85 8.33 6.25
N HIS A 106 -11.82 7.92 6.99
CA HIS A 106 -11.97 7.46 8.37
C HIS A 106 -12.34 8.59 9.34
N LEU A 107 -11.90 9.82 9.05
CA LEU A 107 -12.24 11.01 9.84
C LEU A 107 -13.63 11.59 9.53
N ARG A 108 -14.29 11.15 8.45
CA ARG A 108 -15.60 11.70 8.06
C ARG A 108 -16.69 11.35 9.09
N PRO A 109 -17.45 12.35 9.58
CA PRO A 109 -18.55 12.10 10.49
C PRO A 109 -19.66 11.29 9.81
N GLY A 110 -20.13 10.23 10.47
CA GLY A 110 -21.18 9.36 9.95
C GLY A 110 -20.71 8.23 9.02
N ARG A 111 -19.40 7.95 8.95
CA ARG A 111 -18.88 6.73 8.31
C ARG A 111 -19.51 5.50 8.97
N THR A 112 -20.05 4.62 8.13
CA THR A 112 -20.58 3.32 8.58
C THR A 112 -19.40 2.39 8.86
N LYS A 113 -19.07 2.22 10.13
CA LYS A 113 -18.01 1.33 10.59
C LYS A 113 -18.57 -0.08 10.73
N GLU A 114 -18.36 -0.95 9.73
CA GLU A 114 -18.75 -2.35 9.86
C GLU A 114 -17.82 -3.09 10.84
N HIS A 115 -16.52 -2.82 10.79
CA HIS A 115 -15.48 -3.45 11.62
C HIS A 115 -14.37 -2.44 11.91
N GLU A 116 -13.61 -2.68 12.99
CA GLU A 116 -12.41 -1.91 13.32
C GLU A 116 -11.21 -2.39 12.49
N ASP A 117 -10.52 -1.43 11.88
CA ASP A 117 -9.31 -1.66 11.10
C ASP A 117 -8.07 -1.00 11.74
N ILE A 118 -6.91 -1.17 11.12
CA ILE A 118 -5.65 -0.66 11.66
C ILE A 118 -5.64 0.89 11.68
N ILE A 119 -6.22 1.55 10.68
CA ILE A 119 -6.28 3.02 10.64
C ILE A 119 -7.13 3.55 11.80
N ASP A 120 -8.27 2.92 12.09
CA ASP A 120 -9.08 3.26 13.26
C ASP A 120 -8.27 3.15 14.56
N ALA A 121 -7.52 2.06 14.75
CA ALA A 121 -6.70 1.86 15.94
C ALA A 121 -5.56 2.89 16.03
N MET A 122 -4.94 3.25 14.90
CA MET A 122 -3.91 4.29 14.85
C MET A 122 -4.47 5.67 15.20
N LEU A 123 -5.65 6.02 14.68
CA LEU A 123 -6.33 7.28 14.99
C LEU A 123 -6.73 7.36 16.47
N ASP A 124 -7.21 6.26 17.05
CA ASP A 124 -7.54 6.19 18.48
C ASP A 124 -6.30 6.40 19.37
N VAL A 125 -5.17 5.77 19.03
CA VAL A 125 -3.89 5.99 19.73
C VAL A 125 -3.45 7.45 19.63
N LEU A 126 -3.53 8.06 18.44
CA LEU A 126 -3.15 9.46 18.21
C LEU A 126 -4.02 10.43 19.02
N HIS A 127 -5.35 10.21 19.04
CA HIS A 127 -6.26 11.03 19.85
C HIS A 127 -5.95 10.92 21.34
N LYS A 128 -5.73 9.71 21.86
CA LYS A 128 -5.36 9.48 23.26
C LYS A 128 -4.04 10.15 23.64
N GLN A 129 -3.05 10.13 22.74
CA GLN A 129 -1.76 10.77 22.99
C GLN A 129 -1.89 12.30 23.02
N GLY A 130 -2.65 12.90 22.11
CA GLY A 130 -2.92 14.35 22.11
C GLY A 130 -3.67 14.82 23.36
N GLU A 131 -4.61 14.00 23.87
CA GLU A 131 -5.32 14.29 25.12
C GLU A 131 -4.37 14.25 26.32
N ASN A 132 -3.50 13.23 26.40
CA ASN A 132 -2.49 13.11 27.46
C ASN A 132 -1.46 14.27 27.46
N ASP A 133 -1.06 14.77 26.29
CA ASP A 133 -0.16 15.92 26.17
C ASP A 133 -0.86 17.23 26.57
N SER A 134 -2.16 17.37 26.28
CA SER A 134 -2.95 18.55 26.68
C SER A 134 -3.18 18.66 28.18
N LEU A 135 -3.20 17.53 28.91
CA LEU A 135 -3.34 17.48 30.36
C LEU A 135 -2.06 17.85 31.13
N ASN A 136 -0.90 17.87 30.46
CA ASN A 136 0.40 18.16 31.08
C ASN A 136 0.81 19.65 31.01
N LEU A 137 -0.03 20.55 30.48
CA LEU A 137 0.28 21.99 30.36
C LEU A 137 -0.34 22.87 31.46
N THR A 138 -0.75 22.29 32.59
CA THR A 138 -1.31 23.05 33.73
C THR A 138 -0.50 22.91 35.03
N GLY A 139 0.77 22.50 34.95
CA GLY A 139 1.70 22.39 36.08
C GLY A 139 2.49 23.67 36.34
#